data_AF-A0A260PZ80-F1
#
_entry.id   AF-A0A260PZ80-F1
#
_cell.length_a   1.000
_cell.length_b   1.000
_cell.length_c   1.000
_cell.angle_alpha   90.00
_cell.angle_beta   90.00
_cell.angle_gamma   90.00
#
_symmetry.space_group_name_H-M   'P 1'
#
loop_
_entity.id
_entity.type
_entity.pdbx_description
1 polymer ?
#
loop_
_entity_poly.entity_id
_entity_poly.type
_entity_poly.pdbx_seq_one_letter_code
_entity_poly.pdbx_strand_id
1 'polypeptide(L)'
;MFTVRKALAATAIGALTIVPLAACSSEEASDTVDAATSSAAEAVESEPEPAAEVDDLTGVDTAVALDPGFTGALTTLGLTPGVVGTATLADGSIRFPITGGDVKYWEPGTVDPYVQGEINHDGSGLSLTAGETVVELINFDIDPGTSLLTGDVMVNGEEAAADAVLFDLDGRTLQPLATGPDNTAILQGTEVKISETAAGLLNSTFNTDAVTPGLLVGVATITINTAA
;
A
#
# COMPACT_ATOMS: atom_id res chain seq x y z
N MET A 1 -3.26 -29.53 33.13
CA MET A 1 -2.14 -29.82 34.07
C MET A 1 -1.07 -30.59 33.30
N PHE A 2 -0.10 -29.88 32.73
CA PHE A 2 1.18 -30.43 32.26
C PHE A 2 2.24 -29.35 32.51
N THR A 3 3.24 -29.70 33.32
CA THR A 3 4.31 -28.84 33.82
C THR A 3 5.63 -29.52 33.47
N VAL A 4 6.48 -28.93 32.63
CA VAL A 4 7.92 -29.26 32.55
C VAL A 4 8.69 -28.03 32.02
N ARG A 5 9.28 -27.21 32.90
CA ARG A 5 10.71 -27.11 33.34
C ARG A 5 11.56 -26.13 32.54
N LYS A 6 12.05 -25.11 33.26
CA LYS A 6 13.16 -24.21 32.94
C LYS A 6 14.49 -24.96 32.90
N ALA A 7 15.41 -24.53 32.05
CA ALA A 7 16.85 -24.70 32.24
C ALA A 7 17.60 -23.45 31.74
N LEU A 8 18.53 -22.98 32.58
CA LEU A 8 19.49 -21.90 32.37
C LEU A 8 20.81 -22.46 31.80
N ALA A 9 21.53 -21.66 30.98
CA ALA A 9 23.00 -21.48 30.90
C ALA A 9 23.31 -20.75 29.56
N ALA A 10 23.75 -19.49 29.50
CA ALA A 10 24.99 -18.84 29.94
C ALA A 10 26.23 -19.08 29.03
N THR A 11 26.93 -17.97 28.73
CA THR A 11 28.29 -17.79 28.13
C THR A 11 28.46 -18.05 26.62
N ALA A 12 29.22 -17.28 25.82
CA ALA A 12 30.39 -16.44 26.12
C ALA A 12 30.59 -15.28 25.10
N ILE A 13 31.33 -14.26 25.57
CA ILE A 13 31.89 -13.12 24.83
C ILE A 13 33.00 -13.60 23.88
N GLY A 14 33.01 -13.11 22.64
CA GLY A 14 34.10 -13.27 21.69
C GLY A 14 34.44 -11.94 21.02
N ALA A 15 35.53 -11.32 21.47
CA ALA A 15 36.19 -10.18 20.83
C ALA A 15 37.47 -10.67 20.14
N LEU A 16 37.75 -10.24 18.90
CA LEU A 16 39.05 -10.23 18.22
C LEU A 16 38.87 -9.63 16.81
N THR A 17 39.72 -8.84 16.15
CA THR A 17 40.87 -7.96 16.42
C THR A 17 41.14 -7.26 15.09
N ILE A 18 41.58 -6.01 15.14
CA ILE A 18 42.05 -5.19 14.02
C ILE A 18 43.47 -5.62 13.64
N VAL A 19 43.80 -5.68 12.33
CA VAL A 19 45.17 -5.88 11.82
C VAL A 19 45.59 -4.65 11.00
N PRO A 20 46.69 -3.96 11.36
CA PRO A 20 47.30 -2.91 10.56
C PRO A 20 48.56 -3.38 9.78
N LEU A 21 48.75 -2.77 8.61
CA LEU A 21 49.99 -2.34 7.92
C LEU A 21 51.32 -3.14 8.05
N ALA A 22 51.84 -3.55 6.88
CA ALA A 22 53.26 -3.52 6.49
C ALA A 22 53.30 -3.28 4.97
N ALA A 23 53.85 -2.20 4.39
CA ALA A 23 55.19 -1.60 4.40
C ALA A 23 56.21 -2.28 3.46
N CYS A 24 56.42 -1.61 2.31
CA CYS A 24 57.64 -1.41 1.49
C CYS A 24 58.58 -2.56 1.08
N SER A 25 58.84 -2.62 -0.24
CA SER A 25 60.17 -2.93 -0.80
C SER A 25 60.50 -1.97 -1.97
N SER A 26 61.48 -1.11 -1.68
CA SER A 26 62.47 -0.31 -2.41
C SER A 26 62.45 0.03 -3.92
N GLU A 27 62.73 1.33 -4.13
CA GLU A 27 63.58 2.05 -5.11
C GLU A 27 63.23 2.19 -6.62
N GLU A 28 62.72 3.39 -6.95
CA GLU A 28 63.12 4.37 -7.99
C GLU A 28 63.84 3.90 -9.28
N ALA A 29 63.11 3.93 -10.41
CA ALA A 29 63.58 4.48 -11.69
C ALA A 29 62.37 4.75 -12.61
N SER A 30 62.31 5.96 -13.14
CA SER A 30 61.29 6.48 -14.06
C SER A 30 61.16 5.64 -15.33
N ASP A 31 59.95 5.22 -15.68
CA ASP A 31 59.38 5.41 -17.03
C ASP A 31 57.93 4.91 -17.07
N THR A 32 57.08 5.79 -17.61
CA THR A 32 55.69 5.64 -18.04
C THR A 32 55.35 4.24 -18.58
N VAL A 33 54.42 3.52 -17.94
CA VAL A 33 53.48 2.58 -18.59
C VAL A 33 52.28 2.27 -17.67
N ASP A 34 51.10 2.40 -18.26
CA ASP A 34 49.73 2.07 -17.83
C ASP A 34 49.52 1.37 -16.47
N ALA A 35 49.09 2.16 -15.49
CA ALA A 35 48.25 1.63 -14.43
C ALA A 35 46.87 1.34 -15.02
N ALA A 36 46.64 0.08 -15.39
CA ALA A 36 45.30 -0.45 -15.62
C ALA A 36 44.50 -0.39 -14.31
N THR A 37 43.97 0.80 -14.03
CA THR A 37 42.83 0.98 -13.12
C THR A 37 41.68 0.20 -13.75
N SER A 38 41.41 -1.00 -13.23
CA SER A 38 40.07 -1.56 -13.37
C SER A 38 39.16 -0.76 -12.44
N SER A 39 38.75 0.41 -12.92
CA SER A 39 37.47 0.97 -12.50
C SER A 39 36.44 -0.03 -13.00
N ALA A 40 36.03 -0.95 -12.13
CA ALA A 40 34.73 -1.58 -12.27
C ALA A 40 33.73 -0.43 -12.19
N ALA A 41 33.36 0.10 -13.36
CA ALA A 41 32.20 0.93 -13.50
C ALA A 41 31.03 0.06 -13.02
N GLU A 42 30.44 0.41 -11.87
CA GLU A 42 29.09 -0.04 -11.60
C GLU A 42 28.25 0.43 -12.80
N ALA A 43 27.70 -0.54 -13.52
CA ALA A 43 26.69 -0.24 -14.50
C ALA A 43 25.52 0.35 -13.71
N VAL A 44 25.35 1.67 -13.82
CA VAL A 44 24.09 2.32 -13.49
C VAL A 44 23.08 1.72 -14.47
N GLU A 45 22.34 0.73 -14.00
CA GLU A 45 21.19 0.19 -14.70
C GLU A 45 20.16 1.33 -14.72
N SER A 46 20.01 1.97 -15.87
CA SER A 46 19.01 3.01 -16.06
C SER A 46 17.65 2.38 -15.84
N GLU A 47 16.89 2.87 -14.86
CA GLU A 47 15.51 2.46 -14.63
C GLU A 47 14.71 2.64 -15.93
N PRO A 48 13.90 1.65 -16.34
CA PRO A 48 13.13 1.74 -17.57
C PRO A 48 12.18 2.94 -17.53
N GLU A 49 12.01 3.60 -18.68
CA GLU A 49 11.02 4.69 -18.80
C GLU A 49 9.61 4.16 -18.55
N PRO A 50 8.75 4.91 -17.83
CA PRO A 50 7.37 4.50 -17.59
C PRO A 50 6.60 4.42 -18.92
N ALA A 51 5.73 3.42 -19.02
CA ALA A 51 4.85 3.25 -20.18
C ALA A 51 3.71 4.29 -20.19
N ALA A 52 3.31 4.79 -19.02
CA ALA A 52 2.42 5.93 -18.87
C ALA A 52 2.73 6.67 -17.55
N GLU A 53 2.51 7.98 -17.55
CA GLU A 53 2.73 8.85 -16.39
C GLU A 53 1.71 9.99 -16.40
N VAL A 54 1.21 10.34 -15.22
CA VAL A 54 0.34 11.50 -15.00
C VAL A 54 0.82 12.19 -13.72
N ASP A 55 1.40 13.38 -13.85
CA ASP A 55 1.98 14.15 -12.73
C ASP A 55 0.92 14.81 -11.84
N ASP A 56 -0.23 15.16 -12.41
CA ASP A 56 -1.34 15.81 -11.71
C ASP A 56 -2.63 15.04 -12.01
N LEU A 57 -2.99 14.11 -11.13
CA LEU A 57 -4.22 13.33 -11.26
C LEU A 57 -5.43 14.24 -11.16
N THR A 58 -6.10 14.41 -12.29
CA THR A 58 -7.48 14.87 -12.35
C THR A 58 -8.33 13.66 -12.73
N GLY A 59 -8.92 12.99 -11.74
CA GLY A 59 -9.55 11.68 -11.93
C GLY A 59 -11.08 11.72 -11.92
N VAL A 60 -11.68 10.57 -12.19
CA VAL A 60 -13.13 10.37 -12.05
C VAL A 60 -13.41 9.76 -10.69
N ASP A 61 -13.07 8.49 -10.50
CA ASP A 61 -13.25 7.77 -9.25
C ASP A 61 -12.35 6.53 -9.14
N THR A 62 -12.20 6.07 -7.90
CA THR A 62 -11.86 4.68 -7.57
C THR A 62 -13.14 3.96 -7.14
N ALA A 63 -13.52 2.92 -7.86
CA ALA A 63 -14.69 2.11 -7.58
C ALA A 63 -14.30 0.76 -6.98
N VAL A 64 -14.80 0.42 -5.80
CA VAL A 64 -14.60 -0.88 -5.14
C VAL A 64 -15.89 -1.69 -5.21
N ALA A 65 -15.89 -2.74 -6.04
CA ALA A 65 -16.97 -3.70 -6.08
C ALA A 65 -16.89 -4.59 -4.83
N LEU A 66 -17.90 -4.50 -3.95
CA LEU A 66 -17.87 -5.16 -2.66
C LEU A 66 -17.96 -6.68 -2.80
N ASP A 67 -17.11 -7.38 -2.06
CA ASP A 67 -17.12 -8.83 -2.02
C ASP A 67 -18.38 -9.35 -1.27
N PRO A 68 -19.07 -10.37 -1.80
CA PRO A 68 -20.21 -10.98 -1.11
C PRO A 68 -19.86 -11.57 0.26
N GLY A 69 -18.64 -12.08 0.44
CA GLY A 69 -18.13 -12.57 1.71
C GLY A 69 -17.97 -11.44 2.73
N PHE A 70 -17.44 -10.29 2.29
CA PHE A 70 -17.36 -9.09 3.13
C PHE A 70 -18.73 -8.60 3.59
N THR A 71 -19.66 -8.40 2.66
CA THR A 71 -21.02 -7.93 2.99
C THR A 71 -21.79 -8.94 3.85
N GLY A 72 -21.56 -10.25 3.65
CA GLY A 72 -22.06 -11.31 4.51
C GLY A 72 -21.48 -11.27 5.93
N ALA A 73 -20.18 -10.98 6.07
CA ALA A 73 -19.53 -10.81 7.36
C ALA A 73 -20.10 -9.60 8.11
N LEU A 74 -20.24 -8.45 7.43
CA LEU A 74 -20.86 -7.25 8.01
C LEU A 74 -22.29 -7.54 8.52
N THR A 75 -23.09 -8.23 7.70
CA THR A 75 -24.46 -8.62 8.07
C THR A 75 -24.48 -9.50 9.32
N THR A 76 -23.58 -10.48 9.39
CA THR A 76 -23.46 -11.39 10.56
C THR A 76 -23.08 -10.63 11.82
N LEU A 77 -22.28 -9.56 11.68
CA LEU A 77 -21.84 -8.72 12.77
C LEU A 77 -22.83 -7.60 13.14
N GLY A 78 -23.92 -7.45 12.38
CA GLY A 78 -24.86 -6.35 12.55
C GLY A 78 -24.28 -4.99 12.19
N LEU A 79 -23.21 -4.98 11.38
CA LEU A 79 -22.58 -3.78 10.86
C LEU A 79 -23.29 -3.35 9.58
N THR A 80 -23.77 -2.12 9.56
CA THR A 80 -24.38 -1.51 8.37
C THR A 80 -23.33 -0.64 7.68
N PRO A 81 -22.90 -0.96 6.46
CA PRO A 81 -22.01 -0.10 5.70
C PRO A 81 -22.75 1.13 5.17
N GLY A 82 -22.07 2.26 5.15
CA GLY A 82 -22.50 3.52 4.56
C GLY A 82 -21.33 4.26 3.93
N VAL A 83 -21.58 5.45 3.42
CA VAL A 83 -20.56 6.32 2.81
C VAL A 83 -20.47 7.64 3.55
N VAL A 84 -19.32 8.28 3.47
CA VAL A 84 -19.06 9.60 4.06
C VAL A 84 -18.68 10.58 2.95
N GLY A 85 -19.13 11.82 3.12
CA GLY A 85 -18.76 12.94 2.24
C GLY A 85 -19.19 12.74 0.80
N THR A 86 -18.24 12.79 -0.14
CA THR A 86 -18.49 12.71 -1.58
C THR A 86 -18.53 11.28 -2.14
N ALA A 87 -18.24 10.28 -1.30
CA ALA A 87 -18.34 8.88 -1.72
C ALA A 87 -19.79 8.49 -2.02
N THR A 88 -19.98 7.56 -2.96
CA THR A 88 -21.29 7.02 -3.32
C THR A 88 -21.31 5.51 -3.22
N LEU A 89 -22.46 4.94 -2.89
CA LEU A 89 -22.69 3.50 -2.88
C LEU A 89 -23.88 3.20 -3.80
N ALA A 90 -23.61 2.50 -4.90
CA ALA A 90 -24.62 2.11 -5.88
C ALA A 90 -24.23 0.77 -6.51
N ASP A 91 -25.23 -0.05 -6.84
CA ASP A 91 -25.05 -1.32 -7.57
C ASP A 91 -24.00 -2.27 -6.96
N GLY A 92 -23.86 -2.26 -5.63
CA GLY A 92 -22.88 -3.09 -4.91
C GLY A 92 -21.44 -2.60 -4.99
N SER A 93 -21.21 -1.40 -5.52
CA SER A 93 -19.90 -0.75 -5.58
C SER A 93 -19.90 0.55 -4.79
N ILE A 94 -18.83 0.77 -4.02
CA ILE A 94 -18.53 2.08 -3.44
C ILE A 94 -17.64 2.83 -4.42
N ARG A 95 -17.87 4.12 -4.61
CA ARG A 95 -17.07 4.99 -5.48
C ARG A 95 -16.54 6.17 -4.67
N PHE A 96 -15.23 6.38 -4.77
CA PHE A 96 -14.49 7.45 -4.12
C PHE A 96 -13.96 8.40 -5.19
N PRO A 97 -14.39 9.67 -5.22
CA PRO A 97 -13.84 10.63 -6.17
C PRO A 97 -12.33 10.84 -5.94
N ILE A 98 -11.57 10.89 -7.03
CA ILE A 98 -10.14 11.19 -6.99
C ILE A 98 -9.95 12.70 -6.87
N THR A 99 -9.23 13.16 -5.85
CA THR A 99 -9.01 14.58 -5.56
C THR A 99 -7.64 15.08 -5.98
N GLY A 100 -6.66 14.18 -6.17
CA GLY A 100 -5.31 14.53 -6.59
C GLY A 100 -4.36 13.34 -6.57
N GLY A 101 -3.07 13.65 -6.60
CA GLY A 101 -1.97 12.69 -6.61
C GLY A 101 -1.27 12.59 -7.96
N ASP A 102 -0.44 11.57 -8.12
CA ASP A 102 0.32 11.25 -9.33
C ASP A 102 0.37 9.74 -9.56
N VAL A 103 0.57 9.30 -10.80
CA VAL A 103 0.74 7.88 -11.08
C VAL A 103 1.72 7.64 -12.21
N LYS A 104 2.54 6.61 -12.02
CA LYS A 104 3.41 6.02 -13.04
C LYS A 104 3.07 4.56 -13.21
N TYR A 105 3.04 4.15 -14.47
CA TYR A 105 2.73 2.79 -14.88
C TYR A 105 3.87 2.26 -15.75
N TRP A 106 4.43 1.11 -15.38
CA TRP A 106 5.46 0.40 -16.12
C TRP A 106 4.90 -0.88 -16.74
N GLU A 107 5.60 -1.40 -17.75
CA GLU A 107 5.28 -2.72 -18.28
C GLU A 107 5.51 -3.79 -17.19
N PRO A 108 4.54 -4.67 -16.91
CA PRO A 108 4.68 -5.70 -15.89
C PRO A 108 5.95 -6.54 -16.06
N GLY A 109 6.72 -6.68 -14.97
CA GLY A 109 8.00 -7.41 -14.96
C GLY A 109 9.23 -6.56 -15.24
N THR A 110 9.08 -5.24 -15.44
CA THR A 110 10.21 -4.31 -15.59
C THR A 110 10.56 -3.60 -14.28
N VAL A 111 9.54 -3.15 -13.53
CA VAL A 111 9.63 -2.55 -12.20
C VAL A 111 8.60 -3.24 -11.30
N ASP A 112 8.90 -3.40 -10.01
CA ASP A 112 8.00 -4.02 -9.03
C ASP A 112 7.91 -3.17 -7.74
N PRO A 113 6.72 -2.66 -7.37
CA PRO A 113 5.47 -2.70 -8.13
C PRO A 113 5.54 -1.89 -9.44
N TYR A 114 4.84 -2.36 -10.48
CA TYR A 114 4.79 -1.71 -11.80
C TYR A 114 3.75 -0.57 -11.87
N VAL A 115 3.12 -0.24 -10.75
CA VAL A 115 2.29 0.95 -10.58
C VAL A 115 2.77 1.65 -9.31
N GLN A 116 3.12 2.92 -9.40
CA GLN A 116 3.62 3.71 -8.29
C GLN A 116 3.04 5.13 -8.36
N GLY A 117 3.08 5.85 -7.25
CA GLY A 117 2.55 7.20 -7.12
C GLY A 117 1.76 7.35 -5.84
N GLU A 118 0.81 8.26 -5.85
CA GLU A 118 -0.09 8.57 -4.74
C GLU A 118 -1.46 8.91 -5.32
N ILE A 119 -2.56 8.45 -4.74
CA ILE A 119 -3.92 8.75 -5.22
C ILE A 119 -4.81 9.16 -4.05
N ASN A 120 -5.21 10.43 -4.05
CA ASN A 120 -5.92 11.03 -2.93
C ASN A 120 -7.43 10.99 -3.14
N HIS A 121 -8.19 10.77 -2.07
CA HIS A 121 -9.66 10.74 -2.05
C HIS A 121 -10.22 11.60 -0.91
N ASP A 122 -9.69 12.81 -0.76
CA ASP A 122 -10.02 13.73 0.33
C ASP A 122 -11.52 14.01 0.46
N GLY A 123 -12.02 14.06 1.70
CA GLY A 123 -13.42 14.37 1.97
C GLY A 123 -14.40 13.28 1.51
N SER A 124 -13.90 12.07 1.26
CA SER A 124 -14.69 10.88 0.99
C SER A 124 -14.35 9.76 1.98
N GLY A 125 -15.22 8.77 2.13
CA GLY A 125 -14.96 7.67 3.06
C GLY A 125 -16.05 6.61 3.16
N LEU A 126 -15.79 5.63 4.01
CA LEU A 126 -16.66 4.52 4.38
C LEU A 126 -17.13 4.69 5.83
N SER A 127 -18.39 4.42 6.11
CA SER A 127 -18.87 4.29 7.49
C SER A 127 -19.34 2.86 7.80
N LEU A 128 -19.13 2.43 9.04
CA LEU A 128 -19.62 1.17 9.59
C LEU A 128 -20.40 1.49 10.86
N THR A 129 -21.70 1.19 10.85
CA THR A 129 -22.61 1.50 11.97
C THR A 129 -23.10 0.24 12.65
N ALA A 130 -23.01 0.18 13.97
CA ALA A 130 -23.69 -0.82 14.81
C ALA A 130 -24.35 -0.14 16.02
N GLY A 131 -25.68 -0.15 16.04
CA GLY A 131 -26.44 0.53 17.09
C GLY A 131 -26.15 2.03 17.12
N GLU A 132 -25.62 2.52 18.24
CA GLU A 132 -25.24 3.93 18.43
C GLU A 132 -23.79 4.20 18.04
N THR A 133 -23.00 3.17 17.75
CA THR A 133 -21.59 3.31 17.38
C THR A 133 -21.44 3.46 15.88
N VAL A 134 -20.76 4.52 15.47
CA VAL A 134 -20.40 4.81 14.07
C VAL A 134 -18.88 4.89 14.00
N VAL A 135 -18.28 4.08 13.13
CA VAL A 135 -16.88 4.22 12.72
C VAL A 135 -16.85 4.79 11.33
N GLU A 136 -16.07 5.84 11.11
CA GLU A 136 -15.85 6.44 9.80
C GLU A 136 -14.37 6.28 9.44
N LEU A 137 -14.12 5.75 8.25
CA LEU A 137 -12.81 5.66 7.62
C LEU A 137 -12.81 6.67 6.49
N ILE A 138 -12.00 7.73 6.58
CA ILE A 138 -12.10 8.91 5.71
C ILE A 138 -10.73 9.39 5.24
N ASN A 139 -10.73 10.28 4.24
CA ASN A 139 -9.52 10.89 3.68
C ASN A 139 -8.52 9.84 3.24
N PHE A 140 -8.92 9.03 2.26
CA PHE A 140 -8.10 7.92 1.81
C PHE A 140 -6.97 8.40 0.91
N ASP A 141 -5.78 7.89 1.19
CA ASP A 141 -4.57 8.04 0.39
C ASP A 141 -4.09 6.64 -0.02
N ILE A 142 -3.86 6.46 -1.31
CA ILE A 142 -3.47 5.17 -1.91
C ILE A 142 -2.04 5.29 -2.43
N ASP A 143 -1.15 4.49 -1.85
CA ASP A 143 0.21 4.32 -2.33
C ASP A 143 0.34 2.93 -3.00
N PRO A 144 0.24 2.85 -4.33
CA PRO A 144 0.43 1.59 -5.05
C PRO A 144 1.87 1.06 -4.99
N GLY A 145 2.86 1.94 -4.70
CA GLY A 145 4.27 1.57 -4.55
C GLY A 145 4.56 0.80 -3.25
N THR A 146 3.85 1.12 -2.16
CA THR A 146 3.86 0.31 -0.93
C THR A 146 2.70 -0.68 -0.84
N SER A 147 1.72 -0.58 -1.76
CA SER A 147 0.51 -1.39 -1.79
C SER A 147 -0.35 -1.21 -0.53
N LEU A 148 -0.43 0.02 -0.03
CA LEU A 148 -1.20 0.39 1.15
C LEU A 148 -2.24 1.46 0.82
N LEU A 149 -3.34 1.42 1.56
CA LEU A 149 -4.29 2.53 1.66
C LEU A 149 -4.30 3.02 3.11
N THR A 150 -4.03 4.30 3.31
CA THR A 150 -4.11 4.96 4.61
C THR A 150 -5.30 5.92 4.70
N GLY A 151 -5.65 6.31 5.91
CA GLY A 151 -6.66 7.33 6.13
C GLY A 151 -6.96 7.53 7.61
N ASP A 152 -7.85 8.48 7.88
CA ASP A 152 -8.26 8.81 9.24
C ASP A 152 -9.41 7.92 9.71
N VAL A 153 -9.42 7.65 11.01
CA VAL A 153 -10.46 6.87 11.68
C VAL A 153 -11.16 7.72 12.71
N MET A 154 -12.45 7.92 12.52
CA MET A 154 -13.32 8.57 13.49
C MET A 154 -14.23 7.54 14.16
N VAL A 155 -14.43 7.66 15.46
CA VAL A 155 -15.41 6.87 16.23
C VAL A 155 -16.36 7.85 16.89
N ASN A 156 -17.64 7.81 16.48
CA ASN A 156 -18.67 8.73 16.95
C ASN A 156 -18.28 10.22 16.80
N GLY A 157 -17.55 10.55 15.72
CA GLY A 157 -17.09 11.91 15.43
C GLY A 157 -15.83 12.35 16.18
N GLU A 158 -15.19 11.49 16.97
CA GLU A 158 -13.89 11.74 17.60
C GLU A 158 -12.79 10.95 16.88
N GLU A 159 -11.63 11.58 16.66
CA GLU A 159 -10.49 10.93 16.01
C GLU A 159 -9.91 9.83 16.89
N ALA A 160 -9.92 8.60 16.37
CA ALA A 160 -9.34 7.42 17.03
C ALA A 160 -7.95 7.09 16.50
N ALA A 161 -7.69 7.39 15.22
CA ALA A 161 -6.38 7.31 14.61
C ALA A 161 -6.32 8.27 13.40
N ALA A 162 -5.18 8.91 13.20
CA ALA A 162 -4.89 9.68 11.99
C ALA A 162 -3.92 8.90 11.11
N ASP A 163 -4.09 8.98 9.78
CA ASP A 163 -3.20 8.35 8.78
C ASP A 163 -2.86 6.88 9.11
N ALA A 164 -3.88 6.11 9.52
CA ALA A 164 -3.71 4.71 9.84
C ALA A 164 -3.67 3.87 8.57
N VAL A 165 -2.87 2.81 8.52
CA VAL A 165 -2.95 1.81 7.45
C VAL A 165 -4.28 1.07 7.56
N LEU A 166 -5.20 1.29 6.63
CA LEU A 166 -6.56 0.74 6.69
C LEU A 166 -6.73 -0.51 5.85
N PHE A 167 -6.09 -0.53 4.67
CA PHE A 167 -6.19 -1.66 3.75
C PHE A 167 -4.85 -2.01 3.15
N ASP A 168 -4.63 -3.31 2.99
CA ASP A 168 -3.57 -3.87 2.15
C ASP A 168 -4.13 -4.04 0.73
N LEU A 169 -3.32 -3.70 -0.27
CA LEU A 169 -3.69 -3.77 -1.68
C LEU A 169 -2.93 -4.92 -2.36
N ASP A 170 -3.62 -5.75 -3.13
CA ASP A 170 -2.98 -6.81 -3.94
C ASP A 170 -3.20 -6.51 -5.42
N GLY A 171 -2.17 -5.95 -6.05
CA GLY A 171 -2.18 -5.61 -7.48
C GLY A 171 -1.88 -6.78 -8.42
N ARG A 172 -1.63 -8.00 -7.93
CA ARG A 172 -1.22 -9.13 -8.79
C ARG A 172 -2.34 -9.65 -9.69
N THR A 173 -3.58 -9.22 -9.44
CA THR A 173 -4.80 -9.54 -10.19
C THR A 173 -5.20 -8.42 -11.15
N LEU A 174 -4.38 -7.37 -11.27
CA LEU A 174 -4.61 -6.28 -12.21
C LEU A 174 -4.69 -6.78 -13.65
N GLN A 175 -5.70 -6.31 -14.35
CA GLN A 175 -5.84 -6.44 -15.78
C GLN A 175 -4.89 -5.45 -16.48
N PRO A 176 -4.54 -5.69 -17.77
CA PRO A 176 -3.78 -4.72 -18.55
C PRO A 176 -4.46 -3.35 -18.55
N LEU A 177 -3.65 -2.28 -18.50
CA LEU A 177 -4.13 -0.91 -18.61
C LEU A 177 -5.02 -0.75 -19.84
N ALA A 178 -6.24 -0.27 -19.63
CA ALA A 178 -7.23 -0.08 -20.68
C ALA A 178 -7.54 1.40 -20.88
N THR A 179 -7.90 1.78 -22.11
CA THR A 179 -8.45 3.10 -22.41
C THR A 179 -9.97 3.05 -22.33
N GLY A 180 -10.57 3.97 -21.60
CA GLY A 180 -12.02 4.14 -21.48
C GLY A 180 -12.58 5.22 -22.40
N PRO A 181 -13.90 5.49 -22.32
CA PRO A 181 -14.51 6.64 -22.97
C PRO A 181 -13.96 7.97 -22.41
N ASP A 182 -14.25 9.08 -23.09
CA ASP A 182 -13.98 10.44 -22.59
C ASP A 182 -12.51 10.74 -22.23
N ASN A 183 -11.56 10.09 -22.93
CA ASN A 183 -10.12 10.19 -22.66
C ASN A 183 -9.78 9.76 -21.23
N THR A 184 -10.21 8.55 -20.85
CA THR A 184 -9.87 7.97 -19.56
C THR A 184 -8.94 6.78 -19.70
N ALA A 185 -8.16 6.54 -18.64
CA ALA A 185 -7.42 5.30 -18.42
C ALA A 185 -8.07 4.54 -17.27
N ILE A 186 -8.17 3.24 -17.44
CA ILE A 186 -8.85 2.34 -16.51
C ILE A 186 -7.87 1.25 -16.11
N LEU A 187 -7.66 1.12 -14.80
CA LEU A 187 -6.88 0.04 -14.20
C LEU A 187 -7.78 -0.73 -13.23
N GLN A 188 -8.06 -1.99 -13.54
CA GLN A 188 -9.00 -2.82 -12.79
C GLN A 188 -8.28 -4.06 -12.25
N GLY A 189 -8.63 -4.46 -11.03
CA GLY A 189 -8.34 -5.79 -10.53
C GLY A 189 -7.61 -5.81 -9.19
N THR A 190 -7.27 -4.67 -8.60
CA THR A 190 -6.62 -4.63 -7.29
C THR A 190 -7.57 -5.17 -6.23
N GLU A 191 -7.18 -6.22 -5.50
CA GLU A 191 -7.93 -6.66 -4.34
C GLU A 191 -7.65 -5.73 -3.17
N VAL A 192 -8.72 -5.28 -2.50
CA VAL A 192 -8.64 -4.44 -1.30
C VAL A 192 -8.91 -5.32 -0.09
N LYS A 193 -7.97 -5.38 0.86
CA LYS A 193 -8.02 -6.29 2.02
C LYS A 193 -7.90 -5.50 3.32
N ILE A 194 -8.64 -5.90 4.35
CA ILE A 194 -8.55 -5.26 5.67
C ILE A 194 -7.13 -5.44 6.23
N SER A 195 -6.48 -4.34 6.65
CA SER A 195 -5.17 -4.39 7.29
C SER A 195 -5.24 -4.96 8.71
N GLU A 196 -4.09 -5.32 9.27
CA GLU A 196 -4.02 -5.71 10.70
C GLU A 196 -4.47 -4.58 11.63
N THR A 197 -4.06 -3.34 11.35
CA THR A 197 -4.43 -2.14 12.13
C THR A 197 -5.93 -1.91 12.11
N ALA A 198 -6.56 -1.93 10.93
CA ALA A 198 -8.01 -1.74 10.80
C ALA A 198 -8.79 -2.88 11.48
N ALA A 199 -8.38 -4.13 11.28
CA ALA A 199 -9.00 -5.26 11.97
C ALA A 199 -8.94 -5.10 13.49
N GLY A 200 -7.77 -4.75 14.04
CA GLY A 200 -7.59 -4.53 15.48
C GLY A 200 -8.49 -3.43 16.02
N LEU A 201 -8.55 -2.28 15.32
CA LEU A 201 -9.40 -1.16 15.70
C LEU A 201 -10.89 -1.53 15.66
N LEU A 202 -11.36 -2.11 14.55
CA LEU A 202 -12.77 -2.49 14.38
C LEU A 202 -13.21 -3.54 15.40
N ASN A 203 -12.38 -4.55 15.64
CA ASN A 203 -12.62 -5.58 16.65
C ASN A 203 -12.71 -4.98 18.06
N SER A 204 -11.82 -4.05 18.40
CA SER A 204 -11.86 -3.35 19.69
C SER A 204 -13.12 -2.48 19.82
N THR A 205 -13.46 -1.70 18.78
CA THR A 205 -14.59 -0.76 18.80
C THR A 205 -15.94 -1.47 18.88
N PHE A 206 -16.11 -2.56 18.14
CA PHE A 206 -17.36 -3.33 18.11
C PHE A 206 -17.37 -4.53 19.07
N ASN A 207 -16.30 -4.70 19.87
CA ASN A 207 -16.13 -5.80 20.82
C ASN A 207 -16.39 -7.18 20.17
N THR A 208 -15.66 -7.44 19.09
CA THR A 208 -15.73 -8.67 18.28
C THR A 208 -14.32 -9.15 17.91
N ASP A 209 -14.21 -10.36 17.38
CA ASP A 209 -12.97 -10.94 16.82
C ASP A 209 -13.14 -11.38 15.36
N ALA A 210 -14.30 -11.06 14.76
CA ALA A 210 -14.69 -11.57 13.45
C ALA A 210 -14.08 -10.80 12.28
N VAL A 211 -13.58 -9.57 12.49
CA VAL A 211 -12.88 -8.82 11.45
C VAL A 211 -11.44 -9.32 11.42
N THR A 212 -11.12 -10.17 10.45
CA THR A 212 -9.77 -10.74 10.32
C THR A 212 -8.90 -9.89 9.40
N PRO A 213 -7.60 -9.69 9.71
CA PRO A 213 -6.65 -9.15 8.75
C PRO A 213 -6.66 -9.99 7.46
N GLY A 214 -6.51 -9.34 6.31
CA GLY A 214 -6.56 -9.98 4.99
C GLY A 214 -7.97 -10.30 4.49
N LEU A 215 -9.04 -9.96 5.24
CA LEU A 215 -10.42 -10.11 4.76
C LEU A 215 -10.59 -9.28 3.48
N LEU A 216 -10.95 -9.94 2.37
CA LEU A 216 -11.22 -9.29 1.10
C LEU A 216 -12.45 -8.41 1.23
N VAL A 217 -12.28 -7.10 1.03
CA VAL A 217 -13.35 -6.10 1.02
C VAL A 217 -14.02 -6.06 -0.35
N GLY A 218 -13.21 -6.16 -1.41
CA GLY A 218 -13.68 -6.05 -2.78
C GLY A 218 -12.54 -5.93 -3.79
N VAL A 219 -12.92 -5.65 -5.03
CA VAL A 219 -11.99 -5.44 -6.15
C VAL A 219 -12.13 -4.02 -6.66
N ALA A 220 -11.01 -3.29 -6.69
CA ALA A 220 -10.96 -1.91 -7.12
C ALA A 220 -10.79 -1.77 -8.64
N THR A 221 -11.40 -0.71 -9.16
CA THR A 221 -11.23 -0.17 -10.51
C THR A 221 -10.94 1.32 -10.39
N ILE A 222 -9.76 1.73 -10.83
CA ILE A 222 -9.35 3.14 -10.85
C ILE A 222 -9.62 3.68 -12.25
N THR A 223 -10.29 4.83 -12.33
CA THR A 223 -10.54 5.55 -13.58
C THR A 223 -10.03 6.99 -13.47
N ILE A 224 -9.06 7.33 -14.31
CA ILE A 224 -8.45 8.67 -14.35
C ILE A 224 -8.66 9.31 -15.72
N ASN A 225 -8.66 10.64 -15.79
CA ASN A 225 -8.58 11.33 -17.07
C ASN A 225 -7.13 11.29 -17.59
N THR A 226 -6.97 11.11 -18.89
CA THR A 226 -5.66 11.07 -19.58
C THR A 226 -5.38 12.33 -20.39
N ALA A 227 -6.23 13.36 -20.25
CA ALA A 227 -6.09 14.63 -20.92
C ALA A 227 -6.35 15.77 -19.93
N ALA A 228 -5.41 16.72 -19.88
CA ALA A 228 -5.62 18.05 -19.31
C ALA A 228 -6.04 19.04 -20.41
#